data_AF-A0A957CN92-F1
#
_entry.id   AF-A0A957CN92-F1
#
_cell.length_a   1.000
_cell.length_b   1.000
_cell.length_c   1.000
_cell.angle_alpha   90.00
_cell.angle_beta   90.00
_cell.angle_gamma   90.00
#
_symmetry.space_group_name_H-M   'P 1'
#
loop_
_entity.id
_entity.type
_entity.pdbx_description
1 polymer ?
#
loop_
_entity_poly.entity_id
_entity_poly.type
_entity_poly.pdbx_seq_one_letter_code
_entity_poly.pdbx_strand_id
1 'polypeptide(L)'
;MGAKKITIDVEGSKPISVRPKDVTLLHPGPVTSLGQLQPPDGDVMTAWELLAGETTTLAELSELAYGDFTPQTAWAIWEMVADGLYFSGTPDEVAVHTAVSVASTQADRAAKAAEEQAWQDFLDRVNRNELEEADGRFLQDVVAVAHRQQKQSKLLQALNQSESEENAHKLLLRLGYWDEWHNPYPQRAGITMSQPSADLPPLPDETRRDLTHLPAFAIDDAGSTDPDDAISWENTCTERSR
;
A
#
# COMPACT_ATOMS: atom_id res chain seq x y z
N MET A 1 -31.62 -42.81 4.61
CA MET A 1 -31.36 -42.53 6.03
C MET A 1 -30.27 -41.47 6.10
N GLY A 2 -30.54 -40.30 6.68
CA GLY A 2 -29.54 -39.21 6.73
C GLY A 2 -28.39 -39.59 7.66
N ALA A 3 -27.15 -39.46 7.18
CA ALA A 3 -25.96 -39.74 7.98
C ALA A 3 -25.95 -38.87 9.26
N LYS A 4 -25.66 -39.48 10.41
CA LYS A 4 -25.63 -38.78 11.71
C LYS A 4 -24.58 -37.67 11.66
N LYS A 5 -24.92 -36.48 12.17
CA LYS A 5 -23.99 -35.34 12.26
C LYS A 5 -22.80 -35.69 13.17
N ILE A 6 -21.63 -35.15 12.86
CA ILE A 6 -20.42 -35.26 13.69
C ILE A 6 -20.39 -34.07 14.63
N THR A 7 -20.05 -34.30 15.90
CA THR A 7 -19.86 -33.24 16.90
C THR A 7 -18.37 -33.07 17.13
N ILE A 8 -17.87 -31.84 16.97
CA ILE A 8 -16.48 -31.45 17.22
C ILE A 8 -16.46 -30.64 18.52
N ASP A 9 -15.76 -31.14 19.53
CA ASP A 9 -15.43 -30.38 20.74
C ASP A 9 -14.14 -29.61 20.49
N VAL A 10 -14.23 -28.28 20.54
CA VAL A 10 -13.09 -27.37 20.42
C VAL A 10 -12.84 -26.78 21.81
N GLU A 11 -11.59 -26.81 22.27
CA GLU A 11 -11.22 -26.30 23.58
C GLU A 11 -11.64 -24.82 23.72
N GLY A 12 -12.36 -24.51 24.80
CA GLY A 12 -12.89 -23.15 25.08
C GLY A 12 -14.13 -22.75 24.28
N SER A 13 -14.70 -23.62 23.44
CA SER A 13 -15.85 -23.30 22.58
C SER A 13 -17.05 -24.24 22.80
N LYS A 14 -18.25 -23.81 22.41
CA LYS A 14 -19.41 -24.72 22.38
C LYS A 14 -19.21 -25.78 21.27
N PRO A 15 -19.62 -27.04 21.49
CA PRO A 15 -19.52 -28.10 20.50
C PRO A 15 -20.17 -27.71 19.17
N ILE A 16 -19.46 -27.94 18.08
CA ILE A 16 -19.91 -27.61 16.71
C ILE A 16 -20.41 -28.89 16.06
N SER A 17 -21.62 -28.85 15.50
CA SER A 17 -22.21 -29.99 14.80
C SER A 17 -22.09 -29.81 13.28
N VAL A 18 -21.26 -30.64 12.65
CA VAL A 18 -20.98 -30.61 11.21
C VAL A 18 -21.57 -31.83 10.50
N ARG A 19 -21.79 -31.72 9.19
CA ARG A 19 -22.26 -32.87 8.40
C ARG A 19 -21.05 -33.75 8.08
N PRO A 20 -21.23 -35.08 7.96
CA PRO A 20 -20.12 -35.98 7.63
C PRO A 20 -19.37 -35.61 6.35
N LYS A 21 -20.07 -35.03 5.36
CA LYS A 21 -19.46 -34.56 4.10
C LYS A 21 -18.57 -33.33 4.23
N ASP A 22 -18.65 -32.62 5.37
CA ASP A 22 -17.88 -31.40 5.63
C ASP A 22 -16.63 -31.73 6.48
N VAL A 23 -16.33 -33.02 6.68
CA VAL A 23 -15.18 -33.53 7.44
C VAL A 23 -14.44 -34.54 6.59
N THR A 24 -13.13 -34.35 6.44
CA THR A 24 -12.25 -35.32 5.80
C THR A 24 -11.40 -36.00 6.86
N LEU A 25 -11.38 -37.33 6.84
CA LEU A 25 -10.58 -38.12 7.77
C LEU A 25 -9.13 -38.15 7.30
N LEU A 26 -8.19 -37.66 8.11
CA LEU A 26 -6.76 -37.69 7.78
C LEU A 26 -6.13 -39.07 8.05
N HIS A 27 -6.48 -39.72 9.16
CA HIS A 27 -5.99 -41.06 9.51
C HIS A 27 -7.00 -41.79 10.41
N PRO A 28 -7.20 -43.12 10.29
CA PRO A 28 -8.14 -43.89 11.12
C PRO A 28 -7.71 -44.09 12.60
N GLY A 29 -6.62 -43.48 13.06
CA GLY A 29 -6.05 -43.69 14.41
C GLY A 29 -5.25 -45.01 14.59
N PRO A 30 -5.01 -45.44 15.85
CA PRO A 30 -5.49 -44.84 17.09
C PRO A 30 -4.69 -43.60 17.50
N VAL A 31 -5.39 -42.58 18.02
CA VAL A 31 -4.80 -41.41 18.69
C VAL A 31 -5.40 -41.32 20.08
N THR A 32 -4.57 -41.31 21.12
CA THR A 32 -5.04 -41.22 22.51
C THR A 32 -5.06 -39.78 23.04
N SER A 33 -4.26 -38.89 22.45
CA SER A 33 -4.24 -37.45 22.74
C SER A 33 -3.67 -36.67 21.55
N LEU A 34 -4.18 -35.46 21.30
CA LEU A 34 -3.66 -34.57 20.25
C LEU A 34 -2.21 -34.13 20.51
N GLY A 35 -1.78 -34.07 21.77
CA GLY A 35 -0.38 -33.75 22.12
C GLY A 35 0.64 -34.79 21.64
N GLN A 36 0.19 -35.98 21.21
CA GLN A 36 1.04 -37.03 20.64
C GLN A 36 1.30 -36.84 19.14
N LEU A 37 0.65 -35.88 18.48
CA LEU A 37 0.80 -35.57 17.05
C LEU A 37 2.05 -34.73 16.75
N GLN A 38 3.15 -34.99 17.46
CA GLN A 38 4.42 -34.36 17.15
C GLN A 38 5.03 -35.04 15.92
N PRO A 39 5.59 -34.28 14.98
CA PRO A 39 6.26 -34.84 13.81
C PRO A 39 7.42 -35.75 14.28
N PRO A 40 7.48 -37.02 13.83
CA PRO A 40 8.66 -37.84 14.06
C PRO A 40 9.83 -37.33 13.21
N ASP A 41 11.04 -37.80 13.48
CA ASP A 41 12.19 -37.51 12.62
C ASP A 41 11.94 -38.11 11.22
N GLY A 42 12.03 -37.28 10.19
CA GLY A 42 11.87 -37.68 8.80
C GLY A 42 12.38 -36.60 7.84
N ASP A 43 12.35 -36.89 6.55
CA ASP A 43 12.88 -36.01 5.51
C ASP A 43 11.81 -35.65 4.48
N VAL A 44 10.92 -34.76 4.90
CA VAL A 44 9.84 -34.23 4.04
C VAL A 44 10.39 -33.42 2.87
N MET A 45 11.58 -32.81 3.03
CA MET A 45 12.17 -31.98 1.97
C MET A 45 12.66 -32.85 0.82
N THR A 46 13.33 -33.96 1.11
CA THR A 46 13.71 -34.93 0.07
C THR A 46 12.46 -35.52 -0.61
N ALA A 47 11.42 -35.86 0.14
CA ALA A 47 10.15 -36.33 -0.43
C ALA A 47 9.49 -35.27 -1.34
N TRP A 48 9.54 -34.00 -0.95
CA TRP A 48 9.10 -32.87 -1.78
C TRP A 48 9.92 -32.72 -3.06
N GLU A 49 11.25 -32.78 -2.97
CA GLU A 49 12.14 -32.67 -4.14
C GLU A 49 11.91 -33.79 -5.15
N LEU A 50 11.65 -35.01 -4.68
CA LEU A 50 11.36 -36.18 -5.50
C LEU A 50 10.04 -36.05 -6.27
N LEU A 51 9.01 -35.47 -5.65
CA LEU A 51 7.65 -35.39 -6.19
C LEU A 51 7.32 -34.01 -6.77
N ALA A 52 8.29 -33.10 -6.86
CA ALA A 52 8.06 -31.71 -7.23
C ALA A 52 7.35 -31.55 -8.59
N GLY A 53 6.16 -30.97 -8.59
CA GLY A 53 5.32 -30.79 -9.78
C GLY A 53 4.35 -31.94 -10.07
N GLU A 54 4.33 -32.98 -9.23
CA GLU A 54 3.41 -34.10 -9.32
C GLU A 54 2.25 -33.95 -8.31
N THR A 55 1.30 -34.89 -8.41
CA THR A 55 0.20 -35.05 -7.47
C THR A 55 0.35 -36.40 -6.79
N THR A 56 0.25 -36.44 -5.46
CA THR A 56 0.33 -37.65 -4.63
C THR A 56 -0.83 -37.68 -3.64
N THR A 57 -0.85 -38.64 -2.72
CA THR A 57 -1.79 -38.69 -1.61
C THR A 57 -1.09 -38.42 -0.29
N LEU A 58 -1.85 -38.05 0.74
CA LEU A 58 -1.33 -37.86 2.10
C LEU A 58 -0.62 -39.11 2.61
N ALA A 59 -1.14 -40.30 2.29
CA ALA A 59 -0.58 -41.57 2.72
C ALA A 59 0.79 -41.83 2.07
N GLU A 60 0.85 -41.75 0.75
CA GLU A 60 2.10 -41.95 -0.02
C GLU A 60 3.18 -40.94 0.39
N LEU A 61 2.81 -39.67 0.54
CA LEU A 61 3.75 -38.63 0.95
C LEU A 61 4.26 -38.85 2.39
N SER A 62 3.41 -39.34 3.29
CA SER A 62 3.80 -39.68 4.66
C SER A 62 4.75 -40.88 4.69
N GLU A 63 4.47 -41.93 3.92
CA GLU A 63 5.36 -43.10 3.79
C GLU A 63 6.71 -42.71 3.17
N LEU A 64 6.70 -41.83 2.16
CA LEU A 64 7.94 -41.38 1.53
C LEU A 64 8.79 -40.52 2.47
N ALA A 65 8.17 -39.62 3.22
CA ALA A 65 8.90 -38.68 4.10
C ALA A 65 9.34 -39.31 5.43
N TYR A 66 8.52 -40.21 5.99
CA TYR A 66 8.70 -40.72 7.35
C TYR A 66 8.78 -42.26 7.44
N GLY A 67 8.64 -42.97 6.33
CA GLY A 67 8.69 -44.43 6.25
C GLY A 67 7.35 -45.13 6.52
N ASP A 68 6.45 -44.53 7.30
CA ASP A 68 5.16 -45.11 7.68
C ASP A 68 4.01 -44.07 7.66
N PHE A 69 2.82 -44.52 7.26
CA PHE A 69 1.58 -43.75 7.43
C PHE A 69 1.00 -43.99 8.84
N THR A 70 1.20 -43.00 9.71
CA THR A 70 0.72 -42.98 11.09
C THR A 70 -0.05 -41.70 11.33
N PRO A 71 -0.85 -41.58 12.42
CA PRO A 71 -1.54 -40.33 12.73
C PRO A 71 -0.60 -39.12 12.85
N GLN A 72 0.62 -39.33 13.36
CA GLN A 72 1.64 -38.30 13.52
C GLN A 72 2.18 -37.81 12.18
N THR A 73 2.54 -38.75 11.29
CA THR A 73 3.12 -38.41 9.98
C THR A 73 2.08 -37.77 9.07
N ALA A 74 0.86 -38.30 9.07
CA ALA A 74 -0.29 -37.71 8.39
C ALA A 74 -0.58 -36.28 8.87
N TRP A 75 -0.53 -36.05 10.19
CA TRP A 75 -0.73 -34.70 10.75
C TRP A 75 0.38 -33.74 10.34
N ALA A 76 1.64 -34.16 10.44
CA ALA A 76 2.80 -33.35 10.09
C ALA A 76 2.79 -32.90 8.62
N ILE A 77 2.48 -33.81 7.69
CA ILE A 77 2.31 -33.44 6.27
C ILE A 77 1.12 -32.49 6.11
N TRP A 78 -0.01 -32.76 6.79
CA TRP A 78 -1.19 -31.92 6.67
C TRP A 78 -0.97 -30.50 7.18
N GLU A 79 -0.15 -30.28 8.22
CA GLU A 79 0.26 -28.93 8.64
C GLU A 79 0.98 -28.17 7.53
N MET A 80 1.80 -28.86 6.73
CA MET A 80 2.48 -28.26 5.58
C MET A 80 1.54 -28.00 4.40
N VAL A 81 0.56 -28.88 4.16
CA VAL A 81 -0.52 -28.64 3.19
C VAL A 81 -1.34 -27.42 3.60
N ALA A 82 -1.60 -27.26 4.90
CA ALA A 82 -2.34 -26.13 5.45
C ALA A 82 -1.54 -24.80 5.37
N ASP A 83 -0.21 -24.84 5.55
CA ASP A 83 0.66 -23.69 5.30
C ASP A 83 0.69 -23.28 3.82
N GLY A 84 0.56 -24.24 2.91
CA GLY A 84 0.39 -23.98 1.47
C GLY A 84 1.67 -23.58 0.74
N LEU A 85 2.84 -23.62 1.38
CA LEU A 85 4.11 -23.28 0.73
C LEU A 85 4.58 -24.40 -0.19
N TYR A 86 4.75 -25.61 0.35
CA TYR A 86 5.31 -26.78 -0.36
C TYR A 86 4.24 -27.67 -0.98
N PHE A 87 3.06 -27.73 -0.35
CA PHE A 87 1.98 -28.63 -0.73
C PHE A 87 0.64 -27.90 -0.66
N SER A 88 -0.33 -28.34 -1.47
CA SER A 88 -1.71 -27.88 -1.39
C SER A 88 -2.68 -28.99 -1.81
N GLY A 89 -3.98 -28.81 -1.58
CA GLY A 89 -5.02 -29.74 -2.05
C GLY A 89 -5.76 -30.47 -0.93
N THR A 90 -6.08 -31.74 -1.16
CA THR A 90 -6.87 -32.58 -0.25
C THR A 90 -6.08 -33.83 0.16
N PRO A 91 -6.48 -34.55 1.22
CA PRO A 91 -5.75 -35.74 1.65
C PRO A 91 -5.61 -36.83 0.58
N ASP A 92 -6.59 -36.92 -0.33
CA ASP A 92 -6.57 -37.89 -1.43
C ASP A 92 -5.88 -37.35 -2.70
N GLU A 93 -5.62 -36.05 -2.76
CA GLU A 93 -5.03 -35.38 -3.92
C GLU A 93 -4.21 -34.17 -3.45
N VAL A 94 -2.96 -34.43 -3.09
CA VAL A 94 -1.96 -33.45 -2.64
C VAL A 94 -1.11 -33.03 -3.84
N ALA A 95 -1.23 -31.77 -4.25
CA ALA A 95 -0.36 -31.17 -5.25
C ALA A 95 0.97 -30.76 -4.62
N VAL A 96 2.08 -31.21 -5.21
CA VAL A 96 3.44 -30.91 -4.74
C VAL A 96 4.00 -29.74 -5.54
N HIS A 97 4.28 -28.63 -4.88
CA HIS A 97 4.72 -27.40 -5.56
C HIS A 97 6.14 -27.54 -6.09
N THR A 98 6.43 -26.93 -7.24
CA THR A 98 7.78 -26.94 -7.81
C THR A 98 8.71 -26.00 -7.03
N ALA A 99 10.03 -26.25 -7.10
CA ALA A 99 11.03 -25.35 -6.51
C ALA A 99 10.89 -23.88 -6.96
N VAL A 100 10.49 -23.65 -8.22
CA VAL A 100 10.23 -22.30 -8.75
C VAL A 100 9.02 -21.65 -8.07
N SER A 101 7.92 -22.39 -7.90
CA SER A 101 6.71 -21.89 -7.23
C SER A 101 6.94 -21.61 -5.74
N VAL A 102 7.70 -22.50 -5.07
CA VAL A 102 8.09 -22.32 -3.67
C VAL A 102 8.97 -21.08 -3.51
N ALA A 103 10.00 -20.93 -4.35
CA ALA A 103 10.89 -19.77 -4.30
C ALA A 103 10.14 -18.45 -4.54
N SER A 104 9.21 -18.42 -5.50
CA SER A 104 8.35 -17.24 -5.74
C SER A 104 7.49 -16.94 -4.50
N THR A 105 6.87 -17.95 -3.91
CA THR A 105 6.00 -17.76 -2.73
C THR A 105 6.79 -17.32 -1.51
N GLN A 106 7.98 -17.87 -1.30
CA GLN A 106 8.90 -17.42 -0.24
C GLN A 106 9.33 -15.97 -0.45
N ALA A 107 9.67 -15.60 -1.69
CA ALA A 107 10.03 -14.22 -2.03
C ALA A 107 8.87 -13.26 -1.76
N ASP A 108 7.64 -13.64 -2.12
CA ASP A 108 6.45 -12.83 -1.84
C ASP A 108 6.16 -12.70 -0.34
N ARG A 109 6.28 -13.80 0.42
CA ARG A 109 6.14 -13.78 1.89
C ARG A 109 7.22 -12.91 2.55
N ALA A 110 8.47 -13.05 2.11
CA ALA A 110 9.59 -12.28 2.60
C ALA A 110 9.44 -10.79 2.26
N ALA A 111 9.00 -10.45 1.05
CA ALA A 111 8.75 -9.07 0.65
C ALA A 111 7.63 -8.43 1.48
N LYS A 112 6.53 -9.16 1.73
CA LYS A 112 5.45 -8.70 2.62
C LYS A 112 5.94 -8.50 4.05
N ALA A 113 6.72 -9.43 4.58
CA ALA A 113 7.28 -9.33 5.92
C ALA A 113 8.27 -8.14 6.03
N ALA A 114 9.11 -7.93 5.02
CA ALA A 114 10.02 -6.79 4.96
C ALA A 114 9.28 -5.46 4.87
N GLU A 115 8.18 -5.39 4.10
CA GLU A 115 7.35 -4.19 4.00
C GLU A 115 6.64 -3.86 5.33
N GLU A 116 6.10 -4.88 6.01
CA GLU A 116 5.50 -4.70 7.33
C GLU A 116 6.55 -4.25 8.35
N GLN A 117 7.75 -4.87 8.36
CA GLN A 117 8.83 -4.44 9.24
C GLN A 117 9.25 -2.99 8.94
N ALA A 118 9.41 -2.63 7.66
CA ALA A 118 9.76 -1.26 7.27
C ALA A 118 8.68 -0.25 7.71
N TRP A 119 7.41 -0.64 7.65
CA TRP A 119 6.30 0.15 8.16
C TRP A 119 6.36 0.34 9.68
N GLN A 120 6.61 -0.73 10.44
CA GLN A 120 6.75 -0.64 11.90
C GLN A 120 7.96 0.21 12.31
N ASP A 121 9.12 0.01 11.66
CA ASP A 121 10.32 0.81 11.91
C ASP A 121 10.07 2.30 11.63
N PHE A 122 9.34 2.60 10.56
CA PHE A 122 8.91 3.95 10.23
C PHE A 122 7.98 4.55 11.30
N LEU A 123 6.97 3.81 11.76
CA LEU A 123 6.09 4.27 12.84
C LEU A 123 6.86 4.58 14.13
N ASP A 124 7.84 3.73 14.47
CA ASP A 124 8.71 3.95 15.62
C ASP A 124 9.58 5.20 15.48
N ARG A 125 10.08 5.51 14.27
CA ARG A 125 10.80 6.76 13.98
C ARG A 125 9.88 7.98 14.08
N VAL A 126 8.70 7.92 13.48
CA VAL A 126 7.71 9.02 13.51
C VAL A 126 7.28 9.35 14.95
N ASN A 127 7.13 8.33 15.81
CA ASN A 127 6.84 8.53 17.23
C ASN A 127 7.99 9.24 17.98
N ARG A 128 9.23 9.09 17.51
CA ARG A 128 10.42 9.82 18.00
C ARG A 128 10.63 11.19 17.33
N ASN A 129 9.77 11.57 16.38
CA ASN A 129 9.93 12.74 15.50
C ASN A 129 11.20 12.69 14.64
N GLU A 130 11.59 11.50 14.21
CA GLU A 130 12.71 11.26 13.30
C GLU A 130 12.17 10.86 11.92
N LEU A 131 12.90 11.20 10.86
CA LEU A 131 12.64 10.77 9.49
C LEU A 131 13.94 10.39 8.79
N GLU A 132 13.86 9.36 7.95
CA GLU A 132 14.91 9.00 6.99
C GLU A 132 14.48 9.35 5.56
N GLU A 133 15.43 9.42 4.64
CA GLU A 133 15.16 9.74 3.23
C GLU A 133 14.19 8.73 2.58
N ALA A 134 14.28 7.45 2.96
CA ALA A 134 13.41 6.39 2.47
C ALA A 134 11.95 6.51 2.96
N ASP A 135 11.70 7.27 4.03
CA ASP A 135 10.36 7.39 4.64
C ASP A 135 9.41 8.26 3.82
N GLY A 136 9.92 9.04 2.86
CA GLY A 136 9.12 9.91 2.01
C GLY A 136 7.99 9.18 1.26
N ARG A 137 8.15 7.87 0.99
CA ARG A 137 7.11 7.03 0.38
C ARG A 137 5.89 6.82 1.28
N PHE A 138 6.10 6.76 2.59
CA PHE A 138 5.05 6.55 3.58
C PHE A 138 4.31 7.83 3.95
N LEU A 139 4.87 8.99 3.62
CA LEU A 139 4.26 10.30 3.88
C LEU A 139 3.35 10.79 2.75
N GLN A 140 3.34 10.11 1.60
CA GLN A 140 2.57 10.54 0.43
C GLN A 140 1.06 10.60 0.70
N ASP A 141 0.54 9.69 1.53
CA ASP A 141 -0.88 9.70 1.92
C ASP A 141 -1.19 10.93 2.81
N VAL A 142 -0.31 11.26 3.75
CA VAL A 142 -0.43 12.47 4.59
C VAL A 142 -0.31 13.73 3.75
N VAL A 143 0.63 13.78 2.80
CA VAL A 143 0.76 14.90 1.83
C VAL A 143 -0.53 15.07 1.04
N ALA A 144 -1.11 13.98 0.54
CA ALA A 144 -2.38 14.02 -0.19
C ALA A 144 -3.54 14.53 0.68
N VAL A 145 -3.62 14.13 1.96
CA VAL A 145 -4.60 14.67 2.92
C VAL A 145 -4.33 16.16 3.19
N ALA A 146 -3.07 16.55 3.40
CA ALA A 146 -2.68 17.94 3.64
C ALA A 146 -3.01 18.87 2.46
N HIS A 147 -3.06 18.35 1.24
CA HIS A 147 -3.49 19.09 0.04
C HIS A 147 -4.98 18.93 -0.33
N ARG A 148 -5.80 18.27 0.51
CA ARG A 148 -7.22 17.96 0.21
C ARG A 148 -7.41 17.06 -1.03
N GLN A 149 -6.40 16.30 -1.43
CA GLN A 149 -6.51 15.36 -2.54
C GLN A 149 -7.11 14.03 -2.09
N GLN A 150 -6.93 13.67 -0.82
CA GLN A 150 -7.49 12.47 -0.20
C GLN A 150 -8.12 12.81 1.16
N LYS A 151 -9.02 11.94 1.62
CA LYS A 151 -9.72 12.08 2.92
C LYS A 151 -9.16 11.17 4.00
N GLN A 152 -8.37 10.17 3.63
CA GLN A 152 -7.91 9.12 4.52
C GLN A 152 -6.41 8.97 4.42
N SER A 153 -5.76 8.65 5.54
CA SER A 153 -4.34 8.35 5.63
C SER A 153 -4.14 7.19 6.61
N LYS A 154 -3.40 6.18 6.16
CA LYS A 154 -3.02 5.04 7.00
C LYS A 154 -2.14 5.49 8.15
N LEU A 155 -1.23 6.44 7.89
CA LEU A 155 -0.35 6.98 8.93
C LEU A 155 -1.12 7.74 10.01
N LEU A 156 -2.02 8.64 9.63
CA LEU A 156 -2.82 9.39 10.62
C LEU A 156 -3.69 8.45 11.48
N GLN A 157 -4.26 7.40 10.87
CA GLN A 157 -5.00 6.36 11.58
C GLN A 157 -4.09 5.58 12.55
N ALA A 158 -2.91 5.15 12.10
CA ALA A 158 -1.94 4.42 12.94
C ALA A 158 -1.46 5.27 14.13
N LEU A 159 -1.35 6.59 13.96
CA LEU A 159 -0.98 7.53 15.02
C LEU A 159 -2.18 7.96 15.91
N ASN A 160 -3.38 7.43 15.67
CA ASN A 160 -4.62 7.84 16.35
C ASN A 160 -4.88 9.35 16.28
N GLN A 161 -4.56 9.98 15.13
CA GLN A 161 -4.84 11.39 14.86
C GLN A 161 -6.04 11.54 13.94
N SER A 162 -6.79 12.64 14.06
CA SER A 162 -7.90 12.89 13.13
C SER A 162 -7.38 13.21 11.73
N GLU A 163 -8.03 12.62 10.73
CA GLU A 163 -7.71 12.75 9.29
C GLU A 163 -8.16 14.09 8.71
N SER A 164 -7.66 15.17 9.28
CA SER A 164 -7.90 16.55 8.86
C SER A 164 -6.69 17.15 8.17
N GLU A 165 -6.90 18.07 7.23
CA GLU A 165 -5.86 18.76 6.48
C GLU A 165 -4.87 19.51 7.40
N GLU A 166 -5.36 20.06 8.51
CA GLU A 166 -4.57 20.80 9.50
C GLU A 166 -3.65 19.86 10.29
N ASN A 167 -4.14 18.69 10.70
CA ASN A 167 -3.31 17.70 11.39
C ASN A 167 -2.27 17.09 10.46
N ALA A 168 -2.64 16.80 9.21
CA ALA A 168 -1.70 16.32 8.21
C ALA A 168 -0.57 17.35 8.00
N HIS A 169 -0.92 18.62 7.80
CA HIS A 169 0.06 19.71 7.68
C HIS A 169 0.93 19.82 8.94
N LYS A 170 0.33 19.82 10.13
CA LYS A 170 1.06 19.90 11.41
C LYS A 170 2.03 18.72 11.60
N LEU A 171 1.64 17.52 11.18
CA LEU A 171 2.50 16.34 11.22
C LEU A 171 3.71 16.50 10.30
N LEU A 172 3.49 16.96 9.06
CA LEU A 172 4.56 17.17 8.07
C LEU A 172 5.57 18.24 8.54
N LEU A 173 5.09 19.32 9.16
CA LEU A 173 5.94 20.33 9.78
C LEU A 173 6.72 19.79 10.97
N ARG A 174 6.05 19.05 11.87
CA ARG A 174 6.67 18.47 13.07
C ARG A 174 7.81 17.52 12.71
N LEU A 175 7.63 16.75 11.64
CA LEU A 175 8.64 15.80 11.16
C LEU A 175 9.73 16.46 10.30
N GLY A 176 9.60 17.76 9.99
CA GLY A 176 10.56 18.48 9.14
C GLY A 176 10.50 18.08 7.66
N TYR A 177 9.46 17.37 7.24
CA TYR A 177 9.23 17.04 5.82
C TYR A 177 8.81 18.28 5.02
N TRP A 178 8.04 19.16 5.65
CA TRP A 178 7.77 20.51 5.18
C TRP A 178 8.38 21.53 6.12
N ASP A 179 8.78 22.67 5.56
CA ASP A 179 9.20 23.84 6.32
C ASP A 179 8.02 24.79 6.57
N GLU A 180 8.26 25.83 7.38
CA GLU A 180 7.27 26.85 7.72
C GLU A 180 6.80 27.71 6.52
N TRP A 181 7.51 27.64 5.39
CA TRP A 181 7.21 28.39 4.18
C TRP A 181 6.30 27.61 3.22
N HIS A 182 6.10 26.32 3.48
CA HIS A 182 5.20 25.51 2.69
C HIS A 182 3.74 25.96 2.86
N ASN A 183 3.14 26.45 1.78
CA ASN A 183 1.76 26.91 1.76
C ASN A 183 0.85 25.91 1.00
N PRO A 184 0.03 25.10 1.69
CA PRO A 184 -0.83 24.12 1.03
C PRO A 184 -2.15 24.72 0.50
N TYR A 185 -2.50 25.96 0.86
CA TYR A 185 -3.81 26.56 0.55
C TYR A 185 -4.10 26.70 -0.95
N PRO A 186 -3.15 27.11 -1.82
CA PRO A 186 -3.40 27.18 -3.25
C PRO A 186 -3.84 25.83 -3.84
N GLN A 187 -3.16 24.74 -3.47
CA GLN A 187 -3.54 23.39 -3.91
C GLN A 187 -4.89 22.94 -3.32
N ARG A 188 -5.17 23.24 -2.05
CA ARG A 188 -6.48 22.96 -1.42
C ARG A 188 -7.64 23.69 -2.11
N ALA A 189 -7.38 24.90 -2.60
CA ALA A 189 -8.33 25.70 -3.36
C ALA A 189 -8.44 25.27 -4.83
N GLY A 190 -7.64 24.29 -5.27
CA GLY A 190 -7.60 23.83 -6.66
C GLY A 190 -6.99 24.86 -7.62
N ILE A 191 -6.16 25.78 -7.11
CA ILE A 191 -5.47 26.78 -7.93
C ILE A 191 -4.36 26.09 -8.70
N THR A 192 -4.35 26.30 -10.02
CA THR A 192 -3.27 25.85 -10.89
C THR A 192 -1.99 26.63 -10.56
N MET A 193 -0.96 25.92 -10.11
CA MET A 193 0.34 26.51 -9.76
C MET A 193 1.33 26.51 -10.93
N SER A 194 0.98 25.91 -12.05
CA SER A 194 1.79 25.90 -13.28
C SER A 194 1.43 27.07 -14.18
N GLN A 195 2.42 27.64 -14.84
CA GLN A 195 2.17 28.63 -15.89
C GLN A 195 1.37 28.00 -17.05
N PRO A 196 0.41 28.75 -17.64
CA PRO A 196 -0.29 28.29 -18.82
C PRO A 196 0.70 28.11 -19.98
N SER A 197 0.67 26.95 -20.62
CA SER A 197 1.44 26.69 -21.83
C SER A 197 0.55 26.88 -23.04
N ALA A 198 0.62 28.04 -23.66
CA ALA A 198 -0.11 28.35 -24.89
C ALA A 198 0.76 29.17 -25.83
N ASP A 199 0.75 28.80 -27.12
CA ASP A 199 1.38 29.61 -28.15
C ASP A 199 0.53 30.86 -28.41
N LEU A 200 1.16 32.03 -28.34
CA LEU A 200 0.49 33.28 -28.70
C LEU A 200 0.51 33.46 -30.23
N PRO A 201 -0.60 33.89 -30.84
CA PRO A 201 -0.62 34.21 -32.26
C PRO A 201 0.31 35.41 -32.55
N PRO A 202 0.82 35.54 -33.78
CA PRO A 202 1.54 36.74 -34.18
C PRO A 202 0.63 37.97 -34.07
N LEU A 203 1.23 39.12 -33.78
CA LEU A 203 0.50 40.40 -33.77
C LEU A 203 -0.12 40.64 -35.16
N PRO A 204 -1.41 41.01 -35.24
CA PRO A 204 -2.03 41.34 -36.51
C PRO A 204 -1.46 42.63 -37.10
N ASP A 205 -1.40 42.71 -38.42
CA ASP A 205 -1.08 43.95 -39.13
C ASP A 205 -2.35 44.82 -39.22
N GLU A 206 -2.43 45.85 -38.36
CA GLU A 206 -3.58 46.73 -38.25
C GLU A 206 -3.16 48.19 -38.14
N THR A 207 -3.94 49.08 -38.74
CA THR A 207 -3.70 50.52 -38.65
C THR A 207 -3.97 51.02 -37.24
N ARG A 208 -2.94 51.55 -36.57
CA ARG A 208 -3.05 52.18 -35.25
C ARG A 208 -2.76 53.67 -35.31
N ARG A 209 -3.42 54.45 -34.45
CA ARG A 209 -3.11 55.87 -34.27
C ARG A 209 -1.76 56.00 -33.56
N ASP A 210 -0.80 56.66 -34.19
CA ASP A 210 0.50 56.91 -33.59
C ASP A 210 0.44 58.05 -32.56
N LEU A 211 0.67 57.70 -31.30
CA LEU A 211 0.77 58.62 -30.17
C LEU A 211 2.15 58.60 -29.51
N THR A 212 3.18 58.03 -30.17
CA THR A 212 4.54 57.87 -29.61
C THR A 212 5.24 59.20 -29.31
N HIS A 213 4.72 60.32 -29.82
CA HIS A 213 5.17 61.66 -29.50
C HIS A 213 4.72 62.17 -28.12
N LEU A 214 3.71 61.53 -27.49
CA LEU A 214 3.28 61.83 -26.13
C LEU A 214 4.04 60.96 -25.14
N PRO A 215 4.61 61.52 -24.06
CA PRO A 215 5.19 60.69 -23.00
C PRO A 215 4.07 59.88 -22.32
N ALA A 216 4.29 58.57 -22.22
CA ALA A 216 3.40 57.63 -21.55
C ALA A 216 4.09 57.06 -20.31
N PHE A 217 3.44 57.15 -19.16
CA PHE A 217 3.97 56.67 -17.88
C PHE A 217 3.11 55.53 -17.36
N ALA A 218 3.71 54.35 -17.19
CA ALA A 218 3.17 53.29 -16.35
C ALA A 218 3.68 53.52 -14.92
N ILE A 219 2.78 53.69 -13.96
CA ILE A 219 3.10 54.04 -12.58
C ILE A 219 2.67 52.88 -11.69
N ASP A 220 3.64 52.05 -11.33
CA ASP A 220 3.43 50.79 -10.62
C ASP A 220 4.15 50.75 -9.28
N ASP A 221 3.75 49.79 -8.45
CA ASP A 221 4.45 49.46 -7.21
C ASP A 221 5.86 48.91 -7.48
N ALA A 222 6.77 49.17 -6.53
CA ALA A 222 8.14 48.67 -6.62
C ALA A 222 8.15 47.13 -6.62
N GLY A 223 8.65 46.54 -7.72
CA GLY A 223 8.70 45.09 -7.92
C GLY A 223 7.66 44.54 -8.90
N SER A 224 6.77 45.39 -9.45
CA SER A 224 5.90 45.00 -10.57
C SER A 224 6.72 44.67 -11.82
N THR A 225 6.33 43.61 -12.53
CA THR A 225 7.02 43.11 -13.74
C THR A 225 6.22 43.26 -15.02
N ASP A 226 4.92 43.48 -14.92
CA ASP A 226 3.98 43.39 -16.05
C ASP A 226 3.02 44.59 -16.00
N PRO A 227 3.38 45.75 -16.59
CA PRO A 227 2.53 46.93 -16.59
C PRO A 227 1.37 46.77 -17.59
N ASP A 228 0.13 46.96 -17.11
CA ASP A 228 -1.09 46.82 -17.91
C ASP A 228 -1.59 48.15 -18.49
N ASP A 229 -1.26 49.28 -17.86
CA ASP A 229 -1.76 50.60 -18.20
C ASP A 229 -0.65 51.67 -18.27
N ALA A 230 -0.97 52.76 -18.99
CA ALA A 230 -0.11 53.93 -19.06
C ALA A 230 -0.94 55.20 -19.25
N ILE A 231 -0.47 56.31 -18.67
CA ILE A 231 -1.13 57.61 -18.75
C ILE A 231 -0.25 58.59 -19.52
N SER A 232 -0.89 59.34 -20.42
CA SER A 232 -0.30 60.46 -21.16
C SER A 232 -1.16 61.71 -21.02
N TRP A 233 -0.56 62.88 -21.16
CA TRP A 233 -1.26 64.15 -21.11
C TRP A 233 -0.94 65.00 -22.35
N GLU A 234 -1.97 65.54 -23.00
CA GLU A 234 -1.87 66.50 -24.10
C GLU A 234 -2.68 67.75 -23.75
N ASN A 235 -2.05 68.92 -23.80
CA ASN A 235 -2.76 70.18 -23.56
C ASN A 235 -3.36 70.69 -24.87
N THR A 236 -4.69 70.64 -24.98
CA THR A 236 -5.42 71.07 -26.19
C THR A 236 -5.80 72.54 -26.20
N CYS A 237 -5.49 73.30 -25.14
CA CYS A 237 -5.68 74.75 -25.12
C CYS A 237 -4.63 75.43 -26.00
N THR A 238 -5.01 75.73 -27.24
CA THR A 238 -4.40 76.84 -27.97
C THR A 238 -4.71 78.13 -27.22
N GLU A 239 -3.68 78.80 -26.70
CA GLU A 239 -3.77 80.20 -26.32
C GLU A 239 -4.36 80.96 -27.52
N ARG A 240 -5.62 81.41 -27.42
CA ARG A 240 -6.09 82.51 -28.27
C ARG A 240 -5.28 83.73 -27.82
N SER A 241 -4.17 83.98 -28.50
CA SER A 241 -3.40 85.21 -28.39
C SER A 241 -4.35 86.40 -28.39
N ARG A 242 -4.31 87.20 -27.32
CA ARG A 242 -4.85 88.55 -27.29
C ARG A 242 -3.95 89.48 -28.07
#